data_AF-A0A7R9XVW5-F1
#
_entry.id   AF-A0A7R9XVW5-F1
#
_cell.length_a   1.000
_cell.length_b   1.000
_cell.length_c   1.000
_cell.angle_alpha   90.00
_cell.angle_beta   90.00
_cell.angle_gamma   90.00
#
_symmetry.space_group_name_H-M   'P 1'
#
loop_
_entity.id
_entity.type
_entity.pdbx_description
1 polymer ?
#
loop_
_entity_poly.entity_id
_entity_poly.type
_entity_poly.pdbx_seq_one_letter_code
_entity_poly.pdbx_strand_id
1 'polypeptide(L)'
;GAPHPSPGVLKSALQKNIRRGRIVSAARCARLLLLQSPSEALRRLPVIALEDAVAHPATPLVAWLAAAHSKGYALPRSARDVVVRYAAELAACDGKDVDVVGEDAFDEKENGAAAAATATTTTSELCNLAVACRGLDASRQSGMIVALCVRAHFGGMKGDVDMLRASAATWRARFVEENAEAKES
;
A
#
# COMPACT_ATOMS: atom_id res chain seq x y z
N GLY A 1 20.85 -22.82 -18.60
CA GLY A 1 19.88 -21.70 -18.50
C GLY A 1 20.40 -20.71 -17.48
N ALA A 2 20.23 -19.40 -17.71
CA ALA A 2 20.70 -18.39 -16.77
C ALA A 2 20.02 -18.57 -15.39
N PRO A 3 20.73 -18.35 -14.27
CA PRO A 3 20.16 -18.50 -12.94
C PRO A 3 18.98 -17.53 -12.76
N HIS A 4 17.81 -18.06 -12.39
CA HIS A 4 16.67 -17.23 -12.05
C HIS A 4 16.93 -16.54 -10.71
N PRO A 5 16.79 -15.20 -10.64
CA PRO A 5 16.94 -14.48 -9.38
C PRO A 5 15.91 -14.98 -8.37
N SER A 6 16.31 -15.07 -7.10
CA SER A 6 15.41 -15.48 -6.03
C SER A 6 14.29 -14.45 -5.82
N PRO A 7 13.13 -14.85 -5.26
CA PRO A 7 12.04 -13.92 -4.96
C PRO A 7 12.47 -12.74 -4.08
N GLY A 8 13.40 -12.96 -3.14
CA GLY A 8 13.98 -11.91 -2.31
C GLY A 8 14.74 -10.85 -3.12
N VAL A 9 15.56 -11.29 -4.08
CA VAL A 9 16.29 -10.39 -4.99
C VAL A 9 15.31 -9.63 -5.88
N LEU A 10 14.27 -10.29 -6.40
CA LEU A 10 13.25 -9.65 -7.23
C LEU A 10 12.46 -8.58 -6.48
N LYS A 11 12.08 -8.81 -5.21
CA LYS A 11 11.41 -7.80 -4.37
C LYS A 11 12.27 -6.56 -4.19
N SER A 12 13.55 -6.73 -3.84
CA SER A 12 14.48 -5.60 -3.66
C SER A 12 14.72 -4.86 -4.99
N ALA A 13 14.89 -5.60 -6.08
CA ALA A 13 15.07 -5.03 -7.41
C ALA A 13 13.82 -4.26 -7.88
N LEU A 14 12.63 -4.81 -7.66
CA LEU A 14 11.35 -4.17 -7.97
C LEU A 14 11.23 -2.83 -7.24
N GLN A 15 11.42 -2.82 -5.92
CA GLN A 15 11.35 -1.62 -5.09
C GLN A 15 12.37 -0.56 -5.56
N LYS A 16 13.64 -0.94 -5.74
CA LYS A 16 14.69 -0.03 -6.22
C LYS A 16 14.41 0.53 -7.61
N ASN A 17 13.81 -0.27 -8.50
CA ASN A 17 13.48 0.19 -9.84
C ASN A 17 12.32 1.19 -9.81
N ILE A 18 11.30 0.98 -8.98
CA ILE A 18 10.21 1.96 -8.78
C ILE A 18 10.77 3.26 -8.21
N ARG A 19 11.51 3.19 -7.09
CA ARG A 19 12.12 4.36 -6.45
C ARG A 19 13.01 5.21 -7.36
N ARG A 20 13.66 4.58 -8.35
CA ARG A 20 14.61 5.19 -9.30
C ARG A 20 13.97 5.54 -10.65
N GLY A 21 12.65 5.43 -10.79
CA GLY A 21 11.97 5.81 -12.04
C GLY A 21 12.21 4.84 -13.22
N ARG A 22 12.61 3.59 -12.97
CA ARG A 22 13.02 2.63 -14.01
C ARG A 22 11.84 1.79 -14.50
N ILE A 23 10.96 2.40 -15.27
CA ILE A 23 9.68 1.86 -15.75
C ILE A 23 9.79 0.43 -16.31
N VAL A 24 10.58 0.22 -17.37
CA VAL A 24 10.67 -1.09 -18.06
C VAL A 24 11.24 -2.17 -17.14
N SER A 25 12.22 -1.82 -16.31
CA SER A 25 12.84 -2.76 -15.37
C SER A 25 11.90 -3.10 -14.21
N ALA A 26 11.13 -2.14 -13.70
CA ALA A 26 10.10 -2.37 -12.70
C ALA A 26 9.03 -3.33 -13.22
N ALA A 27 8.53 -3.10 -14.44
CA ALA A 27 7.55 -3.98 -15.09
C ALA A 27 8.08 -5.42 -15.25
N ARG A 28 9.33 -5.59 -15.69
CA ARG A 28 9.97 -6.91 -15.81
C ARG A 28 10.12 -7.60 -14.45
N CYS A 29 10.58 -6.89 -13.42
CA CYS A 29 10.69 -7.43 -12.07
C CYS A 29 9.32 -7.85 -11.52
N ALA A 30 8.28 -7.03 -11.70
CA ALA A 30 6.93 -7.35 -11.28
C ALA A 30 6.39 -8.59 -12.00
N ARG A 31 6.59 -8.70 -13.31
CA ARG A 31 6.17 -9.87 -14.10
C ARG A 31 6.87 -11.14 -13.64
N LEU A 32 8.18 -11.09 -13.42
CA LEU A 32 8.95 -12.24 -12.95
C LEU A 32 8.51 -12.65 -11.53
N LEU A 33 8.31 -11.69 -10.63
CA LEU A 33 7.87 -11.97 -9.27
C LEU A 33 6.46 -12.57 -9.25
N LEU A 34 5.54 -12.09 -10.10
CA LEU A 34 4.20 -12.68 -10.26
C LEU A 34 4.21 -14.12 -10.75
N LEU A 35 5.19 -14.48 -11.60
CA LEU A 35 5.32 -15.86 -12.09
C LEU A 35 5.92 -16.80 -11.04
N GLN A 36 6.81 -16.29 -10.18
CA GLN A 36 7.45 -17.09 -9.14
C GLN A 36 6.63 -17.17 -7.84
N SER A 37 6.12 -16.04 -7.37
CA SER A 37 5.40 -15.88 -6.10
C SER A 37 4.36 -14.76 -6.21
N PRO A 38 3.16 -15.05 -6.76
CA PRO A 38 2.11 -14.03 -6.94
C PRO A 38 1.68 -13.40 -5.61
N SER A 39 1.59 -14.20 -4.54
CA SER A 39 1.28 -13.72 -3.18
C SER A 39 2.27 -12.66 -2.70
N GLU A 40 3.57 -12.84 -2.94
CA GLU A 40 4.58 -11.85 -2.53
C GLU A 40 4.51 -10.57 -3.36
N ALA A 41 4.28 -10.68 -4.67
CA ALA A 41 4.11 -9.53 -5.54
C ALA A 41 2.92 -8.67 -5.11
N LEU A 42 1.75 -9.29 -4.96
CA LEU A 42 0.48 -8.63 -4.64
C LEU A 42 0.51 -8.00 -3.24
N ARG A 43 1.22 -8.61 -2.28
CA ARG A 43 1.34 -8.07 -0.92
C ARG A 43 2.32 -6.90 -0.83
N ARG A 44 3.40 -6.90 -1.62
CA ARG A 44 4.47 -5.90 -1.53
C ARG A 44 4.20 -4.65 -2.35
N LEU A 45 3.52 -4.77 -3.49
CA LEU A 45 3.25 -3.65 -4.39
C LEU A 45 2.45 -2.49 -3.76
N PRO A 46 1.40 -2.73 -2.94
CA PRO A 46 0.72 -1.64 -2.24
C PRO A 46 1.63 -0.90 -1.23
N VAL A 47 2.55 -1.61 -0.58
CA VAL A 47 3.53 -1.01 0.34
C VAL A 47 4.53 -0.15 -0.43
N ILE A 48 5.10 -0.69 -1.52
CA ILE A 48 6.03 0.06 -2.37
C ILE A 48 5.36 1.32 -2.95
N ALA A 49 4.07 1.26 -3.29
CA ALA A 49 3.34 2.41 -3.78
C ALA A 49 3.32 3.58 -2.79
N LEU A 50 3.22 3.28 -1.49
CA LEU A 50 3.18 4.27 -0.42
C LEU A 50 4.58 4.71 0.00
N GLU A 51 5.56 3.82 -0.03
CA GLU A 51 6.94 4.09 0.40
C GLU A 51 7.75 4.85 -0.66
N ASP A 52 7.61 4.49 -1.93
CA ASP A 52 8.52 4.92 -3.01
C ASP A 52 7.85 5.72 -4.14
N ALA A 53 6.53 5.93 -4.05
CA ALA A 53 5.71 6.64 -5.03
C ALA A 53 4.54 7.38 -4.34
N VAL A 54 3.36 7.36 -4.96
CA VAL A 54 2.11 7.95 -4.43
C VAL A 54 1.02 6.86 -4.39
N ALA A 55 -0.02 7.05 -3.56
CA ALA A 55 -1.14 6.11 -3.52
C ALA A 55 -1.84 6.03 -4.90
N HIS A 56 -1.60 4.95 -5.62
CA HIS A 56 -2.03 4.82 -7.01
C HIS A 56 -3.52 4.47 -7.11
N PRO A 57 -4.31 5.05 -8.02
CA PRO A 57 -5.76 4.81 -8.12
C PRO A 57 -6.17 3.34 -8.27
N ALA A 58 -5.30 2.49 -8.84
CA ALA A 58 -5.54 1.05 -8.97
C ALA A 58 -5.10 0.21 -7.75
N THR A 59 -4.63 0.83 -6.65
CA THR A 59 -4.31 0.14 -5.39
C THR A 59 -5.47 -0.73 -4.88
N PRO A 60 -6.75 -0.31 -4.96
CA PRO A 60 -7.87 -1.16 -4.57
C PRO A 60 -7.96 -2.46 -5.35
N LEU A 61 -7.70 -2.43 -6.65
CA LEU A 61 -7.68 -3.63 -7.46
C LEU A 61 -6.54 -4.57 -7.06
N VAL A 62 -5.33 -4.03 -6.80
CA VAL A 62 -4.18 -4.85 -6.36
C VAL A 62 -4.44 -5.47 -4.98
N ALA A 63 -5.00 -4.70 -4.04
CA ALA A 63 -5.37 -5.19 -2.71
C ALA A 63 -6.46 -6.27 -2.80
N TRP A 64 -7.48 -6.07 -3.65
CA TRP A 64 -8.51 -7.07 -3.91
C TRP A 64 -7.92 -8.35 -4.52
N LEU A 65 -7.04 -8.24 -5.52
CA LEU A 65 -6.35 -9.38 -6.12
C LEU A 65 -5.51 -10.14 -5.09
N ALA A 66 -4.85 -9.45 -4.16
CA ALA A 66 -4.12 -10.07 -3.06
C ALA A 66 -5.06 -10.90 -2.18
N ALA A 67 -6.19 -10.32 -1.77
CA ALA A 67 -7.19 -10.99 -0.95
C ALA A 67 -7.83 -12.18 -1.69
N ALA A 68 -8.25 -12.01 -2.94
CA ALA A 68 -8.84 -13.06 -3.74
C ALA A 68 -7.86 -14.22 -3.96
N HIS A 69 -6.61 -13.92 -4.33
CA HIS A 69 -5.59 -14.93 -4.55
C HIS A 69 -5.33 -15.78 -3.29
N SER A 70 -5.36 -15.17 -2.11
CA SER A 70 -5.24 -15.88 -0.83
C SER A 70 -6.33 -16.90 -0.57
N LYS A 71 -7.48 -16.76 -1.23
CA LYS A 71 -8.63 -17.68 -1.16
C LYS A 71 -8.68 -18.66 -2.32
N GLY A 72 -7.59 -18.78 -3.09
CA GLY A 72 -7.48 -19.72 -4.21
C GLY A 72 -7.92 -19.15 -5.56
N TYR A 73 -8.20 -17.84 -5.66
CA TYR A 73 -8.45 -17.23 -6.97
C TYR A 73 -7.19 -17.34 -7.85
N ALA A 74 -7.35 -17.99 -9.01
CA ALA A 74 -6.29 -18.12 -9.99
C ALA A 74 -6.19 -16.84 -10.83
N LEU A 75 -5.06 -16.13 -10.72
CA LEU A 75 -4.85 -14.88 -11.46
C LEU A 75 -4.79 -15.14 -12.97
N PRO A 76 -5.78 -14.65 -13.76
CA PRO A 76 -5.73 -14.73 -15.21
C PRO A 76 -4.62 -13.83 -15.75
N ARG A 77 -4.25 -14.04 -17.02
CA ARG A 77 -3.20 -13.24 -17.68
C ARG A 77 -3.51 -11.75 -17.64
N SER A 78 -4.75 -11.35 -17.92
CA SER A 78 -5.19 -9.95 -17.86
C SER A 78 -4.95 -9.31 -16.49
N ALA A 79 -5.26 -10.01 -15.39
CA ALA A 79 -5.01 -9.51 -14.04
C ALA A 79 -3.51 -9.34 -13.77
N ARG A 80 -2.67 -10.28 -14.23
CA ARG A 80 -1.21 -10.16 -14.11
C ARG A 80 -0.69 -8.96 -14.89
N ASP A 81 -1.19 -8.76 -16.11
CA ASP A 81 -0.80 -7.63 -16.96
C ASP A 81 -1.18 -6.29 -16.31
N VAL A 82 -2.33 -6.22 -15.62
CA VAL A 82 -2.71 -5.04 -14.82
C VAL A 82 -1.75 -4.80 -13.66
N VAL A 83 -1.33 -5.84 -12.93
CA VAL A 83 -0.38 -5.68 -11.82
C VAL A 83 1.02 -5.27 -12.32
N VAL A 84 1.42 -5.75 -13.51
CA VAL A 84 2.66 -5.32 -14.16
C VAL A 84 2.57 -3.86 -14.58
N ARG A 85 1.44 -3.46 -15.17
CA ARG A 85 1.18 -2.07 -15.54
C ARG A 85 1.19 -1.15 -14.31
N TYR A 86 0.54 -1.56 -13.22
CA TYR A 86 0.57 -0.86 -11.95
C TYR A 86 2.00 -0.57 -11.48
N ALA A 87 2.89 -1.57 -11.49
CA ALA A 87 4.29 -1.38 -11.12
C ALA A 87 5.04 -0.42 -12.07
N ALA A 88 4.70 -0.43 -13.36
CA ALA A 88 5.28 0.48 -14.35
C ALA A 88 4.80 1.93 -14.12
N GLU A 89 3.51 2.12 -13.82
CA GLU A 89 2.90 3.42 -13.52
C GLU A 89 3.46 4.02 -12.23
N LEU A 90 3.66 3.20 -11.18
CA LEU A 90 4.37 3.65 -9.97
C LEU A 90 5.79 4.14 -10.29
N ALA A 91 6.52 3.40 -11.13
CA ALA A 91 7.86 3.78 -11.54
C ALA A 91 7.88 4.96 -12.53
N ALA A 92 6.75 5.33 -13.12
CA ALA A 92 6.62 6.50 -13.99
C ALA A 92 6.13 7.73 -13.21
N CYS A 93 5.79 7.59 -11.94
CA CYS A 93 5.34 8.68 -11.10
C CYS A 93 6.55 9.50 -10.63
N ASP A 94 6.56 10.79 -10.96
CA ASP A 94 7.64 11.71 -10.56
C ASP A 94 7.48 12.22 -9.12
N GLY A 95 6.26 12.13 -8.56
CA GLY A 95 5.92 12.56 -7.21
C GLY A 95 6.04 11.44 -6.18
N LYS A 96 6.46 11.80 -4.97
CA LYS A 96 6.46 10.90 -3.81
C LYS A 96 5.65 11.51 -2.68
N ASP A 97 4.90 10.67 -1.99
CA ASP A 97 4.11 11.08 -0.84
C ASP A 97 4.98 11.16 0.41
N VAL A 98 5.58 12.32 0.67
CA VAL A 98 6.48 12.53 1.81
C VAL A 98 5.75 12.67 3.15
N ASP A 99 4.50 13.15 3.17
CA ASP A 99 3.78 13.44 4.42
C ASP A 99 3.12 12.20 5.05
N VAL A 100 3.10 11.07 4.35
CA VAL A 100 2.56 9.81 4.87
C VAL A 100 3.54 9.12 5.83
N VAL A 101 4.82 9.43 5.70
CA VAL A 101 5.90 8.89 6.54
C VAL A 101 6.40 10.00 7.47
N GLY A 102 5.51 10.50 8.34
CA GLY A 102 5.90 11.47 9.36
C GLY A 102 7.02 10.89 10.22
N GLU A 103 8.17 11.59 10.26
CA GLU A 103 9.31 11.28 11.13
C GLU A 103 8.88 11.18 12.62
N ASP A 104 7.75 11.81 12.97
CA ASP A 104 7.19 11.89 14.32
C ASP A 104 6.40 10.65 14.77
N ALA A 105 6.09 9.69 13.88
CA ALA A 105 5.34 8.49 14.26
C ALA A 105 6.22 7.40 14.93
N PHE A 106 7.53 7.59 14.98
CA PHE A 106 8.50 6.59 15.46
C PHE A 106 9.41 7.05 16.60
N ASP A 107 9.26 8.27 17.13
CA ASP A 107 10.04 8.74 18.30
C ASP A 107 9.37 8.29 19.62
N GLU A 108 9.38 6.98 19.90
CA GLU A 108 9.27 6.50 21.29
C GLU A 108 10.60 6.80 22.00
N LYS A 109 10.79 8.05 22.43
CA LYS A 109 11.80 8.35 23.45
C LYS A 109 11.35 7.81 24.79
N GLU A 110 11.95 6.68 25.12
CA GLU A 110 12.08 6.09 26.44
C GLU A 110 12.35 7.18 27.50
N ASN A 111 11.36 7.43 28.36
CA ASN A 111 11.56 8.05 29.66
C ASN A 111 10.85 7.17 30.70
N GLY A 112 11.66 6.46 31.49
CA GLY A 112 11.18 5.59 32.54
C GLY A 112 10.48 6.36 33.66
N ALA A 113 9.23 6.01 33.91
CA ALA A 113 8.61 6.04 35.23
C ALA A 113 7.44 5.05 35.25
N ALA A 114 7.43 4.19 36.25
CA ALA A 114 6.50 3.09 36.42
C ALA A 114 5.02 3.52 36.35
N ALA A 115 4.28 2.99 35.38
CA ALA A 115 2.82 2.88 35.44
C ALA A 115 2.40 1.57 34.77
N ALA A 116 1.62 0.80 35.53
CA ALA A 116 1.16 -0.53 35.21
C ALA A 116 0.50 -0.64 33.82
N ALA A 117 0.70 -1.82 33.24
CA ALA A 117 0.10 -2.30 32.01
C ALA A 117 -1.37 -1.88 31.85
N THR A 118 -1.59 -0.92 30.95
CA THR A 118 -2.80 -0.90 30.13
C THR A 118 -2.28 -0.91 28.70
N ALA A 119 -2.29 -2.09 28.09
CA ALA A 119 -2.10 -2.23 26.65
C ALA A 119 -3.30 -1.56 25.98
N THR A 120 -3.26 -0.24 25.86
CA THR A 120 -4.20 0.51 25.03
C THR A 120 -3.86 0.14 23.61
N THR A 121 -4.50 -0.91 23.13
CA THR A 121 -4.56 -1.25 21.72
C THR A 121 -5.23 -0.05 21.07
N THR A 122 -4.45 0.90 20.55
CA THR A 122 -4.94 2.04 19.78
C THR A 122 -5.57 1.46 18.52
N THR A 123 -6.83 1.08 18.66
CA THR A 123 -7.62 0.50 17.59
C THR A 123 -7.84 1.67 16.65
N SER A 124 -7.13 1.68 15.52
CA SER A 124 -7.26 2.71 14.49
C SER A 124 -8.75 2.95 14.23
N GLU A 125 -9.21 4.19 14.30
CA GLU A 125 -10.62 4.54 14.11
C GLU A 125 -11.17 4.03 12.76
N LEU A 126 -10.26 3.81 11.80
CA LEU A 126 -10.53 3.25 10.48
C LEU A 126 -10.80 1.73 10.46
N CYS A 127 -10.78 1.06 11.62
CA CYS A 127 -11.25 -0.32 11.75
C CYS A 127 -12.77 -0.44 11.51
N ASN A 128 -13.52 0.65 11.64
CA ASN A 128 -14.94 0.70 11.30
C ASN A 128 -15.12 1.25 9.87
N LEU A 129 -15.73 0.45 8.98
CA LEU A 129 -15.94 0.82 7.58
C LEU A 129 -16.77 2.09 7.40
N ALA A 130 -17.80 2.28 8.23
CA ALA A 130 -18.64 3.49 8.17
C ALA A 130 -17.86 4.73 8.58
N VAL A 131 -16.91 4.61 9.52
CA VAL A 131 -16.00 5.70 9.90
C VAL A 131 -14.98 5.96 8.78
N ALA A 132 -14.39 4.90 8.22
CA ALA A 132 -13.42 5.00 7.15
C ALA A 132 -13.97 5.72 5.90
N CYS A 133 -15.24 5.46 5.54
CA CYS A 133 -15.89 6.04 4.37
C CYS A 133 -16.65 7.35 4.64
N ARG A 134 -16.78 7.80 5.90
CA ARG A 134 -17.57 9.00 6.21
C ARG A 134 -16.96 10.24 5.57
N GLY A 135 -17.77 10.94 4.78
CA GLY A 135 -17.37 12.19 4.10
C GLY A 135 -16.59 11.99 2.81
N LEU A 136 -16.46 10.75 2.34
CA LEU A 136 -15.74 10.40 1.11
C LEU A 136 -16.71 10.07 -0.03
N ASP A 137 -16.25 10.29 -1.26
CA ASP A 137 -16.92 9.78 -2.44
C ASP A 137 -16.88 8.25 -2.47
N ALA A 138 -17.99 7.64 -2.88
CA ALA A 138 -18.24 6.22 -2.71
C ALA A 138 -17.32 5.31 -3.56
N SER A 139 -16.83 5.78 -4.71
CA SER A 139 -16.14 4.92 -5.68
C SER A 139 -14.61 4.99 -5.59
N ARG A 140 -14.03 6.19 -5.65
CA ARG A 140 -12.57 6.39 -5.74
C ARG A 140 -11.92 6.53 -4.36
N GLN A 141 -12.37 7.50 -3.57
CA GLN A 141 -11.76 7.85 -2.28
C GLN A 141 -11.99 6.74 -1.27
N SER A 142 -13.25 6.32 -1.08
CA SER A 142 -13.61 5.21 -0.18
C SER A 142 -12.90 3.91 -0.56
N GLY A 143 -12.85 3.60 -1.87
CA GLY A 143 -12.16 2.41 -2.37
C GLY A 143 -10.67 2.37 -1.99
N MET A 144 -9.97 3.50 -2.10
CA MET A 144 -8.57 3.63 -1.68
C MET A 144 -8.41 3.34 -0.19
N ILE A 145 -9.17 4.02 0.67
CA ILE A 145 -9.02 3.88 2.13
C ILE A 145 -9.30 2.45 2.57
N VAL A 146 -10.39 1.86 2.06
CA VAL A 146 -10.76 0.47 2.36
C VAL A 146 -9.68 -0.49 1.89
N ALA A 147 -9.08 -0.27 0.72
CA ALA A 147 -8.02 -1.12 0.20
C ALA A 147 -6.78 -1.12 1.10
N LEU A 148 -6.37 0.05 1.60
CA LEU A 148 -5.25 0.17 2.53
C LEU A 148 -5.55 -0.52 3.85
N CYS A 149 -6.76 -0.31 4.40
CA CYS A 149 -7.22 -0.99 5.62
C CYS A 149 -7.28 -2.51 5.46
N VAL A 150 -7.85 -3.02 4.36
CA VAL A 150 -7.92 -4.46 4.06
C VAL A 150 -6.52 -5.04 3.93
N ARG A 151 -5.61 -4.35 3.23
CA ARG A 151 -4.23 -4.81 3.10
C ARG A 151 -3.52 -4.83 4.45
N ALA A 152 -3.75 -3.85 5.34
CA ALA A 152 -3.21 -3.85 6.69
C ALA A 152 -3.73 -5.04 7.51
N HIS A 153 -5.04 -5.34 7.44
CA HIS A 153 -5.65 -6.49 8.12
C HIS A 153 -5.16 -7.84 7.60
N PHE A 154 -4.78 -7.90 6.32
CA PHE A 154 -4.16 -9.09 5.74
C PHE A 154 -2.83 -9.48 6.42
N GLY A 155 -2.21 -8.54 7.15
CA GLY A 155 -0.99 -8.75 7.94
C GLY A 155 0.30 -8.70 7.13
N GLY A 156 1.43 -8.86 7.81
CA GLY A 156 2.76 -8.68 7.24
C GLY A 156 3.76 -8.23 8.30
N MET A 157 4.87 -7.64 7.87
CA MET A 157 5.80 -7.00 8.79
C MET A 157 5.11 -5.84 9.51
N LYS A 158 5.39 -5.65 10.80
CA LYS A 158 4.79 -4.58 11.61
C LYS A 158 4.93 -3.20 10.94
N GLY A 159 6.12 -2.87 10.45
CA GLY A 159 6.37 -1.63 9.72
C GLY A 159 5.49 -1.45 8.47
N ASP A 160 5.31 -2.50 7.66
CA ASP A 160 4.41 -2.45 6.49
C ASP A 160 2.95 -2.17 6.92
N VAL A 161 2.49 -2.82 8.01
CA VAL A 161 1.13 -2.67 8.52
C VAL A 161 0.90 -1.26 9.09
N ASP A 162 1.86 -0.74 9.85
CA ASP A 162 1.77 0.58 10.45
C ASP A 162 1.80 1.67 9.36
N MET A 163 2.66 1.53 8.34
CA MET A 163 2.69 2.41 7.17
C MET A 163 1.35 2.43 6.42
N LEU A 164 0.73 1.27 6.19
CA LEU A 164 -0.58 1.18 5.52
C LEU A 164 -1.69 1.90 6.32
N ARG A 165 -1.66 1.79 7.65
CA ARG A 165 -2.62 2.46 8.54
C ARG A 165 -2.42 3.96 8.57
N ALA A 166 -1.17 4.42 8.71
CA ALA A 166 -0.83 5.84 8.66
C ALA A 166 -1.25 6.44 7.31
N SER A 167 -0.91 5.78 6.20
CA SER A 167 -1.34 6.16 4.85
C SER A 167 -2.85 6.29 4.73
N ALA A 168 -3.61 5.32 5.25
CA ALA A 168 -5.07 5.36 5.21
C ALA A 168 -5.63 6.57 5.97
N ALA A 169 -5.02 6.95 7.11
CA ALA A 169 -5.43 8.13 7.86
C ALA A 169 -5.10 9.44 7.10
N THR A 170 -3.87 9.58 6.61
CA THR A 170 -3.43 10.77 5.86
C THR A 170 -4.25 10.99 4.60
N TRP A 171 -4.43 9.96 3.78
CA TRP A 171 -5.21 10.06 2.54
C TRP A 171 -6.68 10.35 2.81
N ARG A 172 -7.25 9.79 3.88
CA ARG A 172 -8.62 10.10 4.27
C ARG A 172 -8.77 11.57 4.65
N ALA A 173 -7.85 12.12 5.44
CA ALA A 173 -7.89 13.53 5.84
C ALA A 173 -7.86 14.45 4.61
N ARG A 174 -6.93 14.20 3.68
CA ARG A 174 -6.81 14.95 2.41
C ARG A 174 -8.09 14.92 1.58
N PHE A 175 -8.73 13.76 1.45
CA PHE A 175 -9.98 13.65 0.69
C PHE A 175 -11.16 14.37 1.36
N VAL A 176 -11.23 14.36 2.70
CA VAL A 176 -12.27 15.10 3.42
C VAL A 176 -12.09 16.61 3.25
N GLU A 177 -10.85 17.09 3.29
CA GLU A 177 -10.50 18.48 3.02
C GLU A 177 -10.83 18.90 1.58
N GLU A 178 -10.39 18.12 0.58
CA GLU A 178 -10.73 18.31 -0.84
C GLU A 178 -12.25 18.42 -1.06
N ASN A 179 -13.03 17.54 -0.42
CA ASN A 179 -14.49 17.54 -0.54
C ASN A 179 -15.17 18.70 0.22
N ALA A 180 -14.50 19.30 1.21
CA ALA A 180 -15.01 20.47 1.92
C ALA A 180 -14.81 21.72 1.06
N GLU A 181 -13.61 21.92 0.51
CA GLU A 181 -13.28 23.02 -0.41
C GLU A 181 -14.16 23.01 -1.66
N ALA A 182 -14.43 21.82 -2.22
CA ALA A 182 -15.31 21.66 -3.37
C ALA A 182 -16.79 22.03 -3.10
N LYS A 183 -17.23 22.13 -1.85
CA LYS A 183 -18.59 22.57 -1.49
C LYS A 183 -18.69 24.08 -1.28
N GLU A 184 -17.55 24.74 -1.06
CA GLU A 184 -17.46 26.19 -0.82
C GLU A 184 -17.21 26.98 -2.12
N SER A 185 -16.92 26.29 -3.22
CA SER A 185 -16.70 26.84 -4.57
C SER A 185 -17.94 26.74 -5.48
#